data_AF-A0A813ABD8-F1
#
_entry.id   AF-A0A813ABD8-F1
#
_cell.length_a   1.000
_cell.length_b   1.000
_cell.length_c   1.000
_cell.angle_alpha   90.00
_cell.angle_beta   90.00
_cell.angle_gamma   90.00
#
_symmetry.space_group_name_H-M   'P 1'
#
loop_
_entity.id
_entity.type
_entity.pdbx_description
1 polymer ?
#
loop_
_entity_poly.entity_id
_entity_poly.type
_entity_poly.pdbx_seq_one_letter_code
_entity_poly.pdbx_strand_id
1 'polypeptide(L)'
;VYAFAILGWELLCAQEAWAGYTDLCKLKAVCVENKRPSMDEKASKSRLGKLIQEAWAQDPAQRPSFEALREKLSQLSIPKQLAKEVPSYWSGQDLDQ
;
A
#
# COMPACT_ATOMS: atom_id res chain seq x y z
N VAL A 1 4.60 -8.49 1.76
CA VAL A 1 3.45 -8.25 0.85
C VAL A 1 2.25 -7.65 1.57
N TYR A 2 1.66 -8.33 2.56
CA TYR A 2 0.52 -7.79 3.32
C TYR A 2 0.81 -6.43 3.99
N ALA A 3 1.92 -6.31 4.73
CA ALA A 3 2.31 -5.05 5.38
C ALA A 3 2.49 -3.89 4.37
N PHE A 4 3.01 -4.19 3.17
CA PHE A 4 3.13 -3.21 2.09
C PHE A 4 1.75 -2.74 1.59
N ALA A 5 0.77 -3.63 1.49
CA ALA A 5 -0.59 -3.27 1.10
C ALA A 5 -1.25 -2.34 2.13
N ILE A 6 -1.05 -2.61 3.43
CA ILE A 6 -1.56 -1.75 4.51
C ILE A 6 -0.89 -0.38 4.44
N LEU A 7 0.44 -0.30 4.34
CA LEU A 7 1.15 0.97 4.18
C LEU A 7 0.71 1.72 2.92
N GLY A 8 0.54 1.01 1.80
CA GLY A 8 0.04 1.59 0.55
C GLY A 8 -1.37 2.17 0.71
N TRP A 9 -2.23 1.50 1.48
CA TRP A 9 -3.56 2.02 1.83
C TRP A 9 -3.47 3.26 2.71
N GLU A 10 -2.62 3.26 3.74
CA GLU A 10 -2.43 4.41 4.63
C GLU A 10 -1.93 5.64 3.87
N LEU A 11 -1.02 5.44 2.91
CA LEU A 11 -0.56 6.51 2.01
C LEU A 11 -1.67 6.99 1.06
N LEU A 12 -2.50 6.08 0.55
CA LEU A 12 -3.56 6.42 -0.40
C LEU A 12 -4.73 7.17 0.27
N CYS A 13 -5.08 6.78 1.50
CA CYS A 13 -6.17 7.35 2.27
C CYS A 13 -5.71 8.46 3.22
N ALA A 14 -4.40 8.64 3.41
CA ALA A 14 -3.79 9.55 4.39
C ALA A 14 -4.35 9.35 5.82
N GLN A 15 -4.60 8.08 6.18
CA GLN A 15 -5.27 7.67 7.41
C GLN A 15 -4.57 6.46 8.02
N GLU A 16 -4.62 6.31 9.34
CA GLU A 16 -4.10 5.12 10.03
C GLU A 16 -5.09 3.96 9.89
N ALA A 17 -4.58 2.78 9.52
CA ALA A 17 -5.39 1.58 9.45
C ALA A 17 -5.81 1.14 10.87
N TRP A 18 -7.11 0.90 11.06
CA TRP A 18 -7.67 0.50 12.36
C TRP A 18 -7.41 1.51 13.48
N ALA A 19 -7.48 2.80 13.18
CA ALA A 19 -7.37 3.87 14.18
C ALA A 19 -8.30 3.61 15.38
N GLY A 20 -7.74 3.67 16.59
CA GLY A 20 -8.47 3.45 17.85
C GLY A 20 -8.69 1.98 18.25
N TYR A 21 -8.23 1.01 17.44
CA TYR A 21 -8.26 -0.41 17.83
C TYR A 21 -7.05 -0.74 18.71
N THR A 22 -7.26 -1.53 19.77
CA THR A 22 -6.16 -2.18 20.50
C THR A 22 -5.56 -3.31 19.67
N ASP A 23 -4.33 -3.76 19.99
CA ASP A 23 -3.64 -4.81 19.21
C ASP A 23 -4.44 -6.10 19.11
N LEU A 24 -5.11 -6.52 20.19
CA LEU A 24 -5.99 -7.69 20.18
C LEU A 24 -7.20 -7.50 19.26
N CYS A 25 -7.80 -6.31 19.25
CA CYS A 25 -8.90 -5.98 18.34
C CYS A 25 -8.43 -5.96 16.88
N LYS A 26 -7.23 -5.43 16.60
CA LYS A 26 -6.61 -5.46 15.26
C LYS A 26 -6.39 -6.91 14.80
N LEU A 27 -5.81 -7.74 15.66
CA LEU A 27 -5.56 -9.16 15.36
C LEU A 27 -6.86 -9.90 15.08
N LYS A 28 -7.90 -9.71 15.91
CA LYS A 28 -9.22 -10.30 15.70
C LYS A 28 -9.84 -9.83 14.38
N ALA A 29 -9.86 -8.52 14.13
CA ALA A 29 -10.45 -7.96 12.91
C ALA A 29 -9.78 -8.52 11.65
N VAL A 30 -8.45 -8.65 11.65
CA VAL A 30 -7.69 -9.10 10.48
C VAL A 30 -7.70 -10.62 10.31
N CYS A 31 -7.43 -11.38 11.38
CA CYS A 31 -7.19 -12.82 11.31
C CYS A 31 -8.46 -13.66 11.46
N VAL A 32 -9.46 -13.14 12.18
CA VAL A 32 -10.69 -13.89 12.49
C VAL A 32 -11.85 -13.35 11.66
N GLU A 33 -12.04 -12.03 11.64
CA GLU A 33 -13.16 -11.41 10.93
C GLU A 33 -12.86 -11.12 9.46
N ASN A 34 -11.61 -11.33 9.02
CA ASN A 34 -11.15 -11.10 7.66
C ASN A 34 -11.43 -9.68 7.16
N LYS A 35 -11.53 -8.71 8.07
CA LYS A 35 -11.79 -7.34 7.72
C LYS A 35 -10.55 -6.71 7.08
N ARG A 36 -10.80 -5.76 6.19
CA ARG A 36 -9.79 -4.91 5.57
C ARG A 36 -10.18 -3.45 5.78
N PRO A 37 -9.21 -2.52 5.80
CA PRO A 37 -9.50 -1.10 5.83
C PRO A 37 -10.44 -0.70 4.68
N SER A 38 -11.43 0.14 4.98
CA SER A 38 -12.37 0.63 3.96
C SER A 38 -11.62 1.51 2.96
N MET A 39 -11.83 1.30 1.67
CA MET A 39 -11.24 2.11 0.62
C MET A 39 -12.36 2.77 -0.18
N ASP A 40 -12.28 4.08 -0.37
CA ASP A 40 -13.25 4.83 -1.18
C ASP A 40 -13.32 4.29 -2.60
N GLU A 41 -14.48 4.43 -3.25
CA GLU A 41 -14.72 3.89 -4.60
C GLU A 41 -13.71 4.42 -5.63
N LYS A 42 -13.33 5.71 -5.52
CA LYS A 42 -12.31 6.33 -6.36
C LYS A 42 -10.93 5.71 -6.15
N ALA A 43 -10.55 5.49 -4.89
CA ALA A 43 -9.28 4.88 -4.52
C ALA A 43 -9.22 3.41 -4.98
N SER A 44 -10.30 2.66 -4.77
CA SER A 44 -10.46 1.25 -5.18
C SER A 44 -10.33 1.05 -6.69
N LYS A 45 -10.90 1.96 -7.49
CA LYS A 45 -10.81 1.88 -8.95
C LYS A 45 -9.45 2.30 -9.51
N SER A 46 -8.62 2.99 -8.73
CA SER A 46 -7.29 3.39 -9.15
C SER A 46 -6.37 2.19 -9.37
N ARG A 47 -5.36 2.32 -10.25
CA ARG A 47 -4.40 1.23 -10.49
C ARG A 47 -3.64 0.84 -9.22
N LEU A 48 -3.31 1.82 -8.37
CA LEU A 48 -2.66 1.57 -7.09
C LEU A 48 -3.60 0.85 -6.10
N GLY A 49 -4.87 1.28 -6.03
CA GLY A 49 -5.89 0.62 -5.20
C GLY A 49 -6.11 -0.84 -5.56
N LYS A 50 -6.16 -1.17 -6.85
CA LYS A 50 -6.22 -2.56 -7.33
C LYS A 50 -5.00 -3.37 -6.92
N LEU A 51 -3.80 -2.79 -7.02
CA LEU A 51 -2.54 -3.44 -6.62
C LEU A 51 -2.50 -3.71 -5.11
N ILE A 52 -2.95 -2.75 -4.30
CA ILE A 52 -3.14 -2.92 -2.85
C ILE A 52 -4.13 -4.06 -2.57
N GLN A 53 -5.22 -4.12 -3.33
CA GLN A 53 -6.24 -5.15 -3.18
C GLN A 53 -5.74 -6.57 -3.44
N GLU A 54 -4.90 -6.74 -4.45
CA GLU A 54 -4.22 -8.01 -4.70
C GLU A 54 -3.22 -8.35 -3.59
N ALA A 55 -2.47 -7.36 -3.11
CA ALA A 55 -1.42 -7.55 -2.11
C ALA A 55 -1.94 -7.92 -0.70
N TRP A 56 -3.18 -7.57 -0.34
CA TRP A 56 -3.80 -7.96 0.94
C TRP A 56 -4.89 -9.03 0.82
N ALA A 57 -4.86 -9.84 -0.26
CA ALA A 57 -5.80 -10.92 -0.49
C ALA A 57 -5.97 -11.81 0.75
N GLN A 58 -7.19 -12.32 0.96
CA GLN A 58 -7.50 -13.13 2.14
C GLN A 58 -6.67 -14.40 2.17
N ASP A 59 -6.68 -15.14 1.07
CA ASP A 59 -5.81 -16.29 0.87
C ASP A 59 -4.36 -15.84 0.64
N PRO A 60 -3.40 -16.25 1.50
CA PRO A 60 -1.99 -15.97 1.29
C PRO A 60 -1.45 -16.47 -0.05
N ALA A 61 -1.99 -17.56 -0.60
CA ALA A 61 -1.55 -18.13 -1.87
C ALA A 61 -1.96 -17.27 -3.09
N GLN A 62 -3.00 -16.45 -2.95
CA GLN A 62 -3.45 -15.51 -3.99
C GLN A 62 -2.64 -14.21 -3.99
N ARG A 63 -1.80 -13.98 -2.98
CA ARG A 63 -1.01 -12.76 -2.89
C ARG A 63 0.14 -12.84 -3.90
N PRO A 64 0.32 -11.82 -4.75
CA PRO A 64 1.46 -11.78 -5.66
C PRO A 64 2.77 -11.73 -4.86
N SER A 65 3.85 -12.22 -5.48
CA SER A 65 5.19 -12.05 -4.92
C SER A 65 5.53 -10.55 -4.84
N PHE A 66 6.45 -10.19 -3.95
CA PHE A 66 6.89 -8.80 -3.85
C PHE A 66 7.55 -8.31 -5.15
N GLU A 67 8.23 -9.20 -5.87
CA GLU A 67 8.80 -8.94 -7.19
C GLU A 67 7.72 -8.59 -8.22
N ALA A 68 6.65 -9.39 -8.31
CA ALA A 68 5.53 -9.10 -9.20
C ALA A 68 4.83 -7.76 -8.83
N LEU A 69 4.73 -7.45 -7.54
CA LEU A 69 4.21 -6.15 -7.09
C LEU A 69 5.11 -4.99 -7.52
N ARG A 70 6.43 -5.14 -7.39
CA ARG A 70 7.42 -4.13 -7.82
C ARG A 70 7.31 -3.87 -9.33
N GLU A 71 7.18 -4.93 -10.13
CA GLU A 71 6.97 -4.79 -11.58
C GLU A 71 5.69 -4.04 -11.90
N LYS A 72 4.55 -4.43 -11.31
CA LYS A 72 3.27 -3.73 -11.51
C LYS A 72 3.32 -2.28 -11.03
N LEU A 73 4.04 -1.99 -9.94
CA LEU A 73 4.23 -0.65 -9.41
C LEU A 73 5.06 0.21 -10.39
N SER A 74 6.12 -0.34 -10.98
CA SER A 74 6.97 0.37 -11.95
C SER A 74 6.22 0.79 -13.22
N GLN A 75 5.14 0.08 -13.55
CA GLN A 75 4.25 0.40 -14.67
C GLN A 75 3.26 1.53 -14.34
N LEU A 76 3.14 1.93 -13.07
CA LEU A 76 2.36 3.10 -12.70
C LEU A 76 3.13 4.35 -13.14
N SER A 77 2.56 5.08 -14.11
CA SER A 77 3.13 6.35 -14.56
C SER A 77 3.07 7.38 -13.43
N ILE A 78 4.22 7.81 -12.94
CA ILE A 78 4.31 9.01 -12.11
C ILE A 78 4.05 10.22 -13.03
N PRO A 79 3.15 11.15 -12.65
CA PRO A 79 2.97 12.38 -13.41
C PRO A 79 4.32 13.08 -13.58
N LYS A 80 4.68 13.43 -14.82
CA LYS A 80 5.96 14.09 -15.14
C LYS A 80 6.17 15.40 -14.38
N GLN A 81 5.09 16.02 -13.93
CA GLN A 81 5.06 17.21 -13.09
C GLN A 81 5.63 16.92 -11.70
N LEU A 82 5.23 15.81 -11.08
CA LEU A 82 5.75 15.38 -9.77
C LEU A 82 7.23 14.98 -9.86
N ALA A 83 7.65 14.39 -10.98
CA ALA A 83 9.04 13.97 -11.17
C ALA A 83 10.04 15.14 -11.13
N LYS A 84 9.58 16.38 -11.38
CA LYS A 84 10.42 17.59 -11.27
C LYS A 84 10.50 18.15 -9.86
N GLU A 85 9.54 17.79 -9.01
CA GLU A 85 9.42 18.29 -7.64
C GLU A 85 10.07 17.35 -6.63
N VAL A 86 10.52 16.16 -7.04
CA VAL A 86 11.26 15.24 -6.16
C VAL A 86 12.55 15.93 -5.74
N PRO A 87 12.71 16.27 -4.45
CA PRO A 87 13.93 16.92 -3.99
C PRO A 87 15.14 16.02 -4.19
N SER A 88 16.27 16.62 -4.59
CA SER A 88 17.51 15.89 -4.91
C SER A 88 18.03 14.99 -3.77
N TYR A 89 17.68 15.29 -2.51
CA TYR A 89 18.06 14.47 -1.36
C TYR A 89 17.41 13.08 -1.32
N TRP A 90 16.24 12.88 -1.95
CA TRP A 90 15.62 11.55 -2.07
C TRP A 90 16.28 10.67 -3.15
N SER A 91 17.22 11.21 -3.94
CA SER A 91 17.90 10.48 -5.02
C SER A 91 18.99 9.52 -4.54
N GLY A 92 19.24 9.46 -3.22
CA GLY A 92 20.23 8.55 -2.63
C GLY A 92 21.69 8.93 -2.91
N GLN A 93 21.97 10.16 -3.35
CA GLN A 93 23.36 10.64 -3.52
C GLN A 93 23.99 11.15 -2.20
N ASP A 94 23.20 11.26 -1.14
CA ASP A 94 23.62 11.90 0.13
C ASP A 94 23.75 10.91 1.32
N LEU A 95 23.69 9.59 1.09
CA LEU A 95 23.79 8.58 2.17
C LEU A 95 25.23 8.09 2.44
N ASP A 96 26.23 8.67 1.76
CA ASP A 96 27.66 8.40 1.96
C ASP A 96 28.38 9.54 2.71
N GLN A 97 27.79 10.05 3.80
CA GLN A 97 28.48 10.94 4.77
C GLN A 97 28.33 10.45 6.21
#